data_AF-A0A7Y5J5W3-F1
#
_entry.id   AF-A0A7Y5J5W3-F1
#
_cell.length_a   1.000
_cell.length_b   1.000
_cell.length_c   1.000
_cell.angle_alpha   90.00
_cell.angle_beta   90.00
_cell.angle_gamma   90.00
#
_symmetry.space_group_name_H-M   'P 1'
#
loop_
_entity.id
_entity.type
_entity.pdbx_description
1 polymer ?
#
loop_
_entity_poly.entity_id
_entity_poly.type
_entity_poly.pdbx_seq_one_letter_code
_entity_poly.pdbx_strand_id
1 'polypeptide(L)'
;MQKSFFFFFLTLGSLRGFAATIYVSPSGNDNSAGTLAQPLKTIPEAIDRANPGDVIELRNGTYPSSEIRIPKNNLTIRSYPGEWAIIAAPLNIEDVASCIWYNEPDVTGGLLENLEIKGGYYYGVSFETNWEWGLPANERRGAGNITIRNCKIHDTGRDCIKIKPGCDGIQIISCELYNSGIGPSNSAANGGPNA
;
A
#
# COMPACT_ATOMS: atom_id res chain seq x y z
N MET A 1 10.14 1.59 -65.13
CA MET A 1 10.99 1.57 -63.92
C MET A 1 10.10 1.67 -62.69
N GLN A 2 9.68 0.53 -62.13
CA GLN A 2 8.94 0.49 -60.86
C GLN A 2 9.94 0.41 -59.71
N LYS A 3 9.94 1.41 -58.82
CA LYS A 3 10.76 1.42 -57.61
C LYS A 3 10.00 0.68 -56.50
N SER A 4 10.45 -0.51 -56.14
CA SER A 4 9.95 -1.23 -54.96
C SER A 4 10.36 -0.48 -53.70
N PHE A 5 9.37 -0.08 -52.90
CA PHE A 5 9.57 0.52 -51.58
C PHE A 5 9.50 -0.62 -50.55
N PHE A 6 10.63 -0.92 -49.92
CA PHE A 6 10.72 -1.96 -48.88
C PHE A 6 10.33 -1.33 -47.54
N PHE A 7 9.12 -1.62 -47.05
CA PHE A 7 8.65 -1.19 -45.73
C PHE A 7 9.24 -2.14 -44.68
N PHE A 8 10.22 -1.66 -43.91
CA PHE A 8 10.77 -2.37 -42.76
C PHE A 8 9.82 -2.19 -41.56
N PHE A 9 9.00 -3.21 -41.27
CA PHE A 9 8.18 -3.26 -40.06
C PHE A 9 9.08 -3.62 -38.87
N LEU A 10 9.51 -2.61 -38.11
CA LEU A 10 10.16 -2.81 -36.82
C LEU A 10 9.09 -3.23 -35.80
N THR A 11 8.97 -4.53 -35.53
CA THR A 11 8.14 -5.03 -34.44
C THR A 11 8.78 -4.60 -33.12
N LEU A 12 8.22 -3.59 -32.44
CA LEU A 12 8.52 -3.33 -31.04
C LEU A 12 8.02 -4.53 -30.22
N GLY A 13 8.91 -5.47 -29.97
CA GLY A 13 8.69 -6.48 -28.94
C GLY A 13 8.59 -5.77 -27.59
N SER A 14 7.42 -5.86 -26.95
CA SER A 14 7.26 -5.37 -25.57
C SER A 14 8.22 -6.17 -24.69
N LEU A 15 9.30 -5.54 -24.22
CA LEU A 15 10.12 -6.08 -23.14
C LEU A 15 9.21 -6.13 -21.90
N ARG A 16 8.67 -7.30 -21.60
CA ARG A 16 8.10 -7.55 -20.28
C ARG A 16 9.28 -7.51 -19.30
N GLY A 17 9.52 -6.36 -18.70
CA GLY A 17 10.42 -6.26 -17.56
C GLY A 17 9.94 -7.25 -16.50
N PHE A 18 10.84 -8.12 -16.04
CA PHE A 18 10.53 -8.92 -14.86
C PHE A 18 10.32 -7.96 -13.68
N ALA A 19 9.21 -8.11 -12.97
CA ALA A 19 9.00 -7.41 -11.70
C ALA A 19 10.20 -7.66 -10.78
N ALA A 20 10.83 -6.59 -10.33
CA ALA A 20 11.95 -6.70 -9.39
C ALA A 20 11.42 -7.04 -8.00
N THR A 21 12.25 -7.70 -7.19
CA THR A 21 11.97 -7.94 -5.78
C THR A 21 12.95 -7.16 -4.92
N ILE A 22 12.42 -6.29 -4.06
CA ILE A 22 13.16 -5.49 -3.09
C ILE A 22 12.92 -6.09 -1.71
N TYR A 23 13.99 -6.35 -0.97
CA TYR A 23 13.92 -6.94 0.36
C TYR A 23 14.13 -5.89 1.44
N VAL A 24 13.31 -5.92 2.49
CA VAL A 24 13.39 -5.01 3.62
C VAL A 24 13.47 -5.81 4.92
N SER A 25 14.33 -5.42 5.85
CA SER A 25 14.49 -6.04 7.16
C SER A 25 14.64 -4.96 8.24
N PRO A 26 14.11 -5.14 9.47
CA PRO A 26 14.34 -4.17 10.55
C PRO A 26 15.82 -3.99 10.90
N SER A 27 16.66 -4.99 10.61
CA SER A 27 18.12 -4.95 10.78
C SER A 27 18.87 -4.52 9.52
N GLY A 28 18.18 -4.14 8.45
CA GLY A 28 18.76 -3.72 7.18
C GLY A 28 19.36 -2.31 7.22
N ASN A 29 19.75 -1.81 6.05
CA ASN A 29 20.28 -0.46 5.87
C ASN A 29 19.75 0.14 4.57
N ASP A 30 19.19 1.34 4.62
CA ASP A 30 18.64 2.01 3.42
C ASP A 30 19.72 2.36 2.39
N ASN A 31 21.01 2.36 2.75
CA ASN A 31 22.10 2.48 1.77
C ASN A 31 22.48 1.15 1.09
N SER A 32 21.86 0.03 1.47
CA SER A 32 22.11 -1.28 0.85
C SER A 32 21.40 -1.42 -0.50
N ALA A 33 21.75 -2.48 -1.24
CA ALA A 33 21.19 -2.72 -2.58
C ALA A 33 19.72 -3.16 -2.59
N GLY A 34 19.14 -3.51 -1.44
CA GLY A 34 17.77 -4.04 -1.35
C GLY A 34 17.63 -5.48 -1.83
N THR A 35 18.72 -6.25 -1.77
CA THR A 35 18.73 -7.68 -2.09
C THR A 35 18.47 -8.52 -0.85
N LEU A 36 18.19 -9.82 -1.01
CA LEU A 36 17.96 -10.71 0.13
C LEU A 36 19.14 -10.75 1.13
N ALA A 37 20.38 -10.66 0.62
CA ALA A 37 21.60 -10.65 1.44
C ALA A 37 21.95 -9.27 2.00
N GLN A 38 21.45 -8.19 1.38
CA GLN A 38 21.67 -6.80 1.78
C GLN A 38 20.35 -6.02 1.71
N PRO A 39 19.40 -6.30 2.63
CA PRO A 39 18.08 -5.70 2.59
C PRO A 39 18.10 -4.23 2.99
N LEU A 40 17.11 -3.47 2.51
CA LEU A 40 16.81 -2.13 2.99
C LEU A 40 16.30 -2.19 4.43
N LYS A 41 16.33 -1.05 5.12
CA LYS A 41 15.82 -0.95 6.49
C LYS A 41 14.34 -0.60 6.52
N THR A 42 13.91 0.32 5.66
CA THR A 42 12.59 0.94 5.76
C THR A 42 11.71 0.64 4.54
N ILE A 43 10.40 0.56 4.80
CA ILE A 43 9.39 0.34 3.75
C ILE A 43 9.28 1.56 2.82
N PRO A 44 9.28 2.82 3.30
CA PRO A 44 9.30 3.99 2.42
C PRO A 44 10.45 4.00 1.41
N GLU A 45 11.68 3.71 1.83
CA GLU A 45 12.83 3.63 0.89
C GLU A 45 12.61 2.55 -0.19
N ALA A 46 12.02 1.41 0.18
CA ALA A 46 11.69 0.36 -0.78
C ALA A 46 10.60 0.80 -1.78
N ILE A 47 9.59 1.54 -1.32
CA ILE A 47 8.53 2.09 -2.18
C ILE A 47 9.11 3.13 -3.15
N ASP A 48 10.03 3.98 -2.68
CA ASP A 48 10.68 5.00 -3.50
C ASP A 48 11.52 4.38 -4.63
N ARG A 49 12.22 3.27 -4.34
CA ARG A 49 12.99 2.50 -5.33
C ARG A 49 12.16 1.62 -6.24
N ALA A 50 10.96 1.24 -5.82
CA ALA A 50 10.11 0.36 -6.59
C ALA A 50 9.51 1.05 -7.82
N ASN A 51 9.44 0.29 -8.90
CA ASN A 51 8.63 0.60 -10.08
C ASN A 51 7.24 0.00 -9.95
N PRO A 52 6.24 0.50 -10.70
CA PRO A 52 4.95 -0.17 -10.80
C PRO A 52 5.10 -1.63 -11.20
N GLY A 53 4.43 -2.53 -10.48
CA GLY A 53 4.49 -3.97 -10.70
C GLY A 53 5.57 -4.71 -9.89
N ASP A 54 6.47 -4.00 -9.21
CA ASP A 54 7.50 -4.64 -8.37
C ASP A 54 6.91 -5.27 -7.09
N VAL A 55 7.75 -6.09 -6.44
CA VAL A 55 7.43 -6.76 -5.17
C VAL A 55 8.38 -6.25 -4.07
N ILE A 56 7.82 -5.90 -2.93
CA ILE A 56 8.54 -5.61 -1.69
C ILE A 56 8.30 -6.77 -0.73
N GLU A 57 9.37 -7.49 -0.38
CA GLU A 57 9.33 -8.59 0.58
C GLU A 57 9.91 -8.16 1.93
N LEU A 58 9.06 -8.22 2.95
CA LEU A 58 9.41 -7.86 4.32
C LEU A 58 9.88 -9.10 5.06
N ARG A 59 11.09 -9.03 5.63
CA ARG A 59 11.57 -10.04 6.56
C ARG A 59 10.79 -9.99 7.87
N ASN A 60 10.91 -11.05 8.67
CA ASN A 60 10.27 -11.17 9.97
C ASN A 60 10.66 -10.00 10.87
N GLY A 61 9.66 -9.41 11.52
CA GLY A 61 9.86 -8.37 12.52
C GLY A 61 8.84 -7.23 12.41
N THR A 62 9.09 -6.18 13.19
CA THR A 62 8.17 -5.05 13.31
C THR A 62 8.74 -3.81 12.63
N TYR A 63 7.94 -3.22 11.75
CA TYR A 63 8.24 -2.02 10.99
C TYR A 63 7.40 -0.86 11.51
N PRO A 64 8.03 0.20 12.04
CA PRO A 64 7.30 1.38 12.46
C PRO A 64 6.74 2.09 11.22
N SER A 65 5.47 2.47 11.30
CA SER A 65 4.82 3.32 10.32
C SER A 65 4.60 4.71 10.91
N SER A 66 5.08 5.71 10.18
CA SER A 66 4.73 7.12 10.34
C SER A 66 3.83 7.56 9.19
N GLU A 67 2.84 6.71 8.85
CA GLU A 67 1.99 6.80 7.65
C GLU A 67 2.70 6.35 6.37
N ILE A 68 2.80 5.03 6.17
CA ILE A 68 3.38 4.47 4.93
C ILE A 68 2.46 4.78 3.76
N ARG A 69 2.96 5.55 2.80
CA ARG A 69 2.25 6.02 1.61
C ARG A 69 2.61 5.17 0.39
N ILE A 70 1.62 4.67 -0.33
CA ILE A 70 1.77 3.83 -1.52
C ILE A 70 1.22 4.59 -2.75
N PRO A 71 2.08 5.26 -3.54
CA PRO A 71 1.67 6.01 -4.73
C PRO A 71 1.86 5.22 -6.03
N LYS A 72 2.11 3.91 -5.97
CA LYS A 72 2.55 3.09 -7.11
C LYS A 72 1.48 2.08 -7.51
N ASN A 73 1.22 1.98 -8.81
CA ASN A 73 0.31 0.97 -9.38
C ASN A 73 0.92 -0.44 -9.29
N ASN A 74 0.07 -1.44 -9.07
CA ASN A 74 0.44 -2.86 -9.09
C ASN A 74 1.57 -3.24 -8.12
N LEU A 75 1.85 -2.44 -7.10
CA LEU A 75 2.90 -2.75 -6.12
C LEU A 75 2.42 -3.86 -5.18
N THR A 76 3.22 -4.90 -5.03
CA THR A 76 3.00 -5.94 -4.01
C THR A 76 3.86 -5.67 -2.79
N ILE A 77 3.28 -5.63 -1.60
CA ILE A 77 4.00 -5.62 -0.33
C ILE A 77 3.55 -6.84 0.45
N ARG A 78 4.49 -7.70 0.82
CA ARG A 78 4.17 -8.95 1.51
C ARG A 78 5.26 -9.39 2.47
N SER A 79 4.93 -10.27 3.39
CA SER A 79 5.97 -10.99 4.15
C SER A 79 6.75 -11.93 3.23
N TYR A 80 8.05 -12.06 3.52
CA TYR A 80 8.91 -13.09 2.93
C TYR A 80 8.32 -14.49 3.22
N PRO A 81 8.40 -15.46 2.29
CA PRO A 81 7.80 -16.78 2.50
C PRO A 81 8.21 -17.45 3.81
N GLY A 82 7.21 -17.84 4.62
CA GLY A 82 7.43 -18.47 5.93
C GLY A 82 7.71 -17.49 7.08
N GLU A 83 7.72 -16.19 6.81
CA GLU A 83 7.92 -15.13 7.81
C GLU A 83 6.65 -14.30 8.02
N TRP A 84 6.63 -13.50 9.08
CA TRP A 84 5.48 -12.67 9.45
C TRP A 84 5.92 -11.25 9.81
N ALA A 85 5.68 -10.30 8.93
CA ALA A 85 5.99 -8.89 9.13
C ALA A 85 4.81 -8.16 9.77
N ILE A 86 5.12 -7.35 10.79
CA ILE A 86 4.16 -6.50 11.51
C ILE A 86 4.44 -5.05 11.16
N ILE A 87 3.45 -4.33 10.65
CA ILE A 87 3.52 -2.89 10.37
C ILE A 87 2.70 -2.18 11.43
N ALA A 88 3.35 -1.31 12.22
CA ALA A 88 2.76 -0.71 13.40
C ALA A 88 2.86 0.81 13.39
N ALA A 89 1.72 1.48 13.46
CA ALA A 89 1.63 2.93 13.66
C ALA A 89 1.20 3.27 15.10
N PRO A 90 1.55 4.46 15.62
CA PRO A 90 1.00 4.94 16.88
C PRO A 90 -0.52 5.19 16.79
N LEU A 91 -1.21 5.09 17.93
CA LEU A 91 -2.66 5.37 18.05
C LEU A 91 -2.97 6.81 18.48
N ASN A 92 -1.97 7.55 18.95
CA ASN A 92 -2.14 8.81 19.67
C ASN A 92 -1.47 10.00 18.96
N ILE A 93 -1.13 9.86 17.68
CA ILE A 93 -0.58 10.93 16.86
C ILE A 93 -1.52 11.14 15.68
N GLU A 94 -2.32 12.21 15.72
CA GLU A 94 -3.35 12.47 14.71
C GLU A 94 -2.78 12.62 13.30
N ASP A 95 -1.59 13.23 13.17
CA ASP A 95 -0.88 13.37 11.89
C ASP A 95 -0.47 12.02 11.28
N VAL A 96 -0.48 10.93 12.04
CA VAL A 96 -0.35 9.55 11.55
C VAL A 96 -1.75 8.95 11.43
N ALA A 97 -2.54 9.54 10.52
CA ALA A 97 -3.95 9.21 10.35
C ALA A 97 -4.16 7.73 10.01
N SER A 98 -3.28 7.16 9.18
CA SER A 98 -3.34 5.75 8.79
C SER A 98 -2.02 5.02 9.07
N CYS A 99 -2.10 3.71 9.32
CA CYS A 99 -0.89 2.87 9.32
C CYS A 99 -0.36 2.69 7.88
N ILE A 100 -1.24 2.43 6.91
CA ILE A 100 -0.92 2.39 5.48
C ILE A 100 -1.94 3.22 4.70
N TRP A 101 -1.49 3.97 3.71
CA TRP A 101 -2.32 4.80 2.87
C TRP A 101 -1.96 4.64 1.39
N TYR A 102 -2.88 4.09 0.59
CA TYR A 102 -2.83 4.21 -0.86
C TYR A 102 -3.16 5.66 -1.23
N ASN A 103 -2.13 6.50 -1.36
CA ASN A 103 -2.22 7.94 -1.15
C ASN A 103 -2.51 8.78 -2.41
N GLU A 104 -2.85 8.14 -3.52
CA GLU A 104 -3.16 8.83 -4.77
C GLU A 104 -4.47 8.27 -5.36
N PRO A 105 -5.35 9.12 -5.89
CA PRO A 105 -6.67 8.71 -6.38
C PRO A 105 -6.61 7.88 -7.67
N ASP A 106 -5.50 7.94 -8.41
CA ASP A 106 -5.29 7.18 -9.64
C ASP A 106 -4.52 5.86 -9.40
N VAL A 107 -4.17 5.54 -8.15
CA VAL A 107 -3.50 4.28 -7.85
C VAL A 107 -4.44 3.12 -8.14
N THR A 108 -3.99 2.22 -9.00
CA THR A 108 -4.74 1.04 -9.40
C THR A 108 -3.88 -0.21 -9.35
N GLY A 109 -4.48 -1.31 -8.92
CA GLY A 109 -3.77 -2.55 -8.71
C GLY A 109 -2.85 -2.50 -7.49
N GLY A 110 -2.52 -3.66 -6.96
CA GLY A 110 -1.64 -3.79 -5.82
C GLY A 110 -2.11 -4.90 -4.89
N LEU A 111 -1.19 -5.33 -4.05
CA LEU A 111 -1.42 -6.45 -3.14
C LEU A 111 -0.72 -6.20 -1.81
N LEU A 112 -1.49 -6.17 -0.73
CA LEU A 112 -0.98 -6.42 0.61
C LEU A 112 -1.22 -7.89 0.95
N GLU A 113 -0.17 -8.66 1.23
CA GLU A 113 -0.27 -10.11 1.45
C GLU A 113 0.50 -10.61 2.68
N ASN A 114 -0.13 -11.46 3.50
CA ASN A 114 0.51 -12.13 4.64
C ASN A 114 1.13 -11.14 5.65
N LEU A 115 0.43 -10.06 5.96
CA LEU A 115 0.91 -9.00 6.85
C LEU A 115 0.05 -8.90 8.11
N GLU A 116 0.66 -8.45 9.20
CA GLU A 116 -0.05 -7.87 10.34
C GLU A 116 0.07 -6.36 10.31
N ILE A 117 -1.06 -5.65 10.41
CA ILE A 117 -1.14 -4.20 10.31
C ILE A 117 -1.89 -3.70 11.54
N LYS A 118 -1.25 -2.86 12.35
CA LYS A 118 -1.85 -2.33 13.57
C LYS A 118 -1.61 -0.85 13.79
N GLY A 119 -2.52 -0.23 14.55
CA GLY A 119 -2.48 1.18 14.86
C GLY A 119 -2.94 2.09 13.72
N GLY A 120 -2.48 3.34 13.76
CA GLY A 120 -3.02 4.44 12.98
C GLY A 120 -4.11 5.17 13.77
N TYR A 121 -4.04 6.49 13.83
CA TYR A 121 -4.92 7.31 14.66
C TYR A 121 -6.39 7.17 14.25
N TYR A 122 -6.65 7.02 12.96
CA TYR A 122 -7.97 6.72 12.41
C TYR A 122 -8.00 5.32 11.78
N TYR A 123 -7.05 4.98 10.91
CA TYR A 123 -7.21 3.84 10.01
C TYR A 123 -6.03 2.87 10.04
N GLY A 124 -6.31 1.56 9.93
CA GLY A 124 -5.26 0.59 9.61
C GLY A 124 -4.77 0.79 8.18
N VAL A 125 -5.68 0.65 7.22
CA VAL A 125 -5.42 0.89 5.79
C VAL A 125 -6.44 1.89 5.22
N SER A 126 -6.00 2.89 4.46
CA SER A 126 -6.87 3.84 3.78
C SER A 126 -6.59 3.94 2.28
N PHE A 127 -7.63 4.29 1.51
CA PHE A 127 -7.57 4.46 0.06
C PHE A 127 -7.95 5.88 -0.33
N GLU A 128 -7.15 6.52 -1.16
CA GLU A 128 -7.35 7.93 -1.52
C GLU A 128 -8.40 8.14 -2.62
N THR A 129 -9.04 9.31 -2.56
CA THR A 129 -9.92 9.85 -3.59
C THR A 129 -9.73 11.35 -3.74
N ASN A 130 -10.01 11.88 -4.93
CA ASN A 130 -10.13 13.32 -5.16
C ASN A 130 -11.57 13.84 -5.04
N TRP A 131 -12.48 13.10 -4.39
CA TRP A 131 -13.91 13.41 -4.33
C TRP A 131 -14.21 14.80 -3.75
N GLU A 132 -13.39 15.25 -2.80
CA GLU A 132 -13.53 16.52 -2.08
C GLU A 132 -12.65 17.65 -2.66
N TRP A 133 -11.91 17.41 -3.75
CA TRP A 133 -10.98 18.38 -4.32
C TRP A 133 -11.65 19.47 -5.18
N GLY A 134 -12.99 19.56 -5.16
CA GLY A 134 -13.75 20.53 -5.96
C GLY A 134 -13.79 20.23 -7.47
N LEU A 135 -13.42 19.02 -7.89
CA LEU A 135 -13.40 18.63 -9.30
C LEU A 135 -14.80 18.30 -9.85
N PRO A 136 -15.02 18.50 -11.17
CA PRO A 136 -16.20 18.01 -11.88
C PRO A 136 -16.41 16.51 -11.68
N ALA A 137 -17.68 16.06 -11.70
CA ALA A 137 -18.02 14.67 -11.38
C ALA A 137 -17.31 13.62 -12.28
N ASN A 138 -17.07 13.95 -13.56
CA ASN A 138 -16.38 13.10 -14.54
C ASN A 138 -14.86 13.03 -14.34
N GLU A 139 -14.28 13.90 -13.50
CA GLU A 139 -12.86 13.93 -13.14
C GLU A 139 -12.60 13.31 -11.77
N ARG A 140 -13.65 12.94 -11.04
CA ARG A 140 -13.53 12.26 -9.74
C ARG A 140 -13.06 10.82 -9.93
N ARG A 141 -12.10 10.43 -9.10
CA ARG A 141 -11.37 9.16 -9.09
C ARG A 141 -11.16 8.73 -7.64
N GLY A 142 -10.98 7.44 -7.45
CA GLY A 142 -10.49 6.89 -6.20
C GLY A 142 -9.67 5.65 -6.52
N ALA A 143 -8.73 5.35 -5.62
CA ALA A 143 -7.85 4.20 -5.79
C ALA A 143 -8.67 2.92 -5.97
N GLY A 144 -8.19 1.99 -6.80
CA GLY A 144 -9.00 0.83 -7.18
C GLY A 144 -8.24 -0.43 -7.57
N ASN A 145 -8.96 -1.54 -7.73
CA ASN A 145 -8.42 -2.85 -8.09
C ASN A 145 -7.31 -3.37 -7.15
N ILE A 146 -7.31 -2.94 -5.89
CA ILE A 146 -6.30 -3.33 -4.89
C ILE A 146 -6.82 -4.50 -4.07
N THR A 147 -5.94 -5.47 -3.79
CA THR A 147 -6.26 -6.62 -2.94
C THR A 147 -5.52 -6.55 -1.61
N ILE A 148 -6.23 -6.82 -0.52
CA ILE A 148 -5.64 -7.15 0.78
C ILE A 148 -5.95 -8.61 1.03
N ARG A 149 -4.93 -9.45 1.22
CA ARG A 149 -5.10 -10.90 1.30
C ARG A 149 -4.32 -11.54 2.45
N ASN A 150 -4.99 -12.40 3.21
CA ASN A 150 -4.38 -13.14 4.31
C ASN A 150 -3.66 -12.22 5.31
N CYS A 151 -4.25 -11.06 5.59
CA CYS A 151 -3.71 -10.09 6.53
C CYS A 151 -4.50 -10.08 7.84
N LYS A 152 -3.83 -9.69 8.93
CA LYS A 152 -4.46 -9.33 10.19
C LYS A 152 -4.44 -7.82 10.32
N ILE A 153 -5.60 -7.18 10.46
CA ILE A 153 -5.70 -5.73 10.66
C ILE A 153 -6.44 -5.47 11.94
N HIS A 154 -5.78 -4.88 12.93
CA HIS A 154 -6.35 -4.76 14.27
C HIS A 154 -5.71 -3.65 15.11
N ASP A 155 -6.24 -3.44 16.31
CA ASP A 155 -5.80 -2.41 17.25
C ASP A 155 -5.74 -1.03 16.56
N THR A 156 -6.75 -0.69 15.76
CA THR A 156 -6.78 0.57 14.99
C THR A 156 -7.57 1.64 15.71
N GLY A 157 -7.23 2.90 15.45
CA GLY A 157 -7.83 4.01 16.16
C GLY A 157 -9.34 4.13 15.94
N ARG A 158 -9.80 3.90 14.71
CA ARG A 158 -11.22 3.88 14.32
C ARG A 158 -11.55 2.68 13.43
N ASP A 159 -11.26 2.75 12.13
CA ASP A 159 -11.63 1.70 11.18
C ASP A 159 -10.40 0.83 10.88
N CYS A 160 -10.57 -0.49 10.69
CA CYS A 160 -9.47 -1.31 10.17
C CYS A 160 -9.13 -0.92 8.73
N ILE A 161 -10.15 -0.69 7.90
CA ILE A 161 -10.01 -0.34 6.48
C ILE A 161 -10.97 0.79 6.14
N LYS A 162 -10.46 1.87 5.55
CA LYS A 162 -11.24 3.01 5.06
C LYS A 162 -11.24 3.07 3.54
N ILE A 163 -12.35 2.70 2.93
CA ILE A 163 -12.62 2.86 1.50
C ILE A 163 -13.40 4.17 1.31
N LYS A 164 -12.81 5.13 0.60
CA LYS A 164 -13.39 6.47 0.38
C LYS A 164 -14.23 6.50 -0.91
N PRO A 165 -15.08 7.52 -1.14
CA PRO A 165 -15.89 7.61 -2.36
C PRO A 165 -15.08 7.47 -3.65
N GLY A 166 -15.64 6.86 -4.68
CA GLY A 166 -14.98 6.69 -5.98
C GLY A 166 -13.91 5.60 -6.04
N CYS A 167 -13.44 5.07 -4.91
CA CYS A 167 -12.65 3.84 -4.90
C CYS A 167 -13.50 2.66 -5.38
N ASP A 168 -12.93 1.79 -6.22
CA ASP A 168 -13.65 0.68 -6.84
C ASP A 168 -12.80 -0.59 -6.94
N GLY A 169 -13.43 -1.77 -6.91
CA GLY A 169 -12.72 -3.05 -7.05
C GLY A 169 -11.73 -3.38 -5.92
N ILE A 170 -11.93 -2.83 -4.71
CA ILE A 170 -11.13 -3.19 -3.53
C ILE A 170 -11.56 -4.58 -3.04
N GLN A 171 -10.60 -5.51 -2.93
CA GLN A 171 -10.86 -6.88 -2.49
C GLN A 171 -10.19 -7.15 -1.14
N ILE A 172 -10.92 -7.76 -0.21
CA ILE A 172 -10.44 -8.13 1.12
C ILE A 172 -10.68 -9.62 1.28
N ILE A 173 -9.62 -10.43 1.23
CA ILE A 173 -9.71 -11.88 1.03
C ILE A 173 -8.97 -12.61 2.15
N SER A 174 -9.66 -13.50 2.86
CA SER A 174 -9.07 -14.32 3.92
C SER A 174 -8.38 -13.50 5.02
N CYS A 175 -8.86 -12.29 5.32
CA CYS A 175 -8.29 -11.43 6.34
C CYS A 175 -9.01 -11.58 7.68
N GLU A 176 -8.30 -11.33 8.79
CA GLU A 176 -8.86 -11.17 10.13
C GLU A 176 -8.88 -9.68 10.48
N LEU A 177 -10.05 -9.14 10.84
CA LEU A 177 -10.22 -7.74 11.23
C LEU A 177 -10.83 -7.69 12.62
N TYR A 178 -10.15 -7.08 13.59
CA TYR A 178 -10.60 -7.11 14.99
C TYR A 178 -10.06 -5.94 15.82
N ASN A 179 -10.66 -5.69 17.00
CA ASN A 179 -10.22 -4.66 17.96
C ASN A 179 -9.98 -3.26 17.35
N SER A 180 -10.85 -2.85 16.41
CA SER A 180 -10.86 -1.50 15.87
C SER A 180 -11.57 -0.53 16.82
N GLY A 181 -11.36 0.77 16.67
CA GLY A 181 -12.05 1.77 17.47
C GLY A 181 -11.47 1.93 18.88
N ILE A 182 -10.18 1.64 19.07
CA ILE A 182 -9.53 1.76 20.38
C ILE A 182 -8.76 3.08 20.55
N GLY A 183 -8.79 3.93 19.53
CA GLY A 183 -8.07 5.20 19.50
C GLY A 183 -8.80 6.33 20.25
N PRO A 184 -8.09 7.42 20.56
CA PRO A 184 -8.64 8.56 21.29
C PRO A 184 -9.74 9.29 20.51
N SER A 185 -9.72 9.22 19.18
CA SER A 185 -10.79 9.75 18.32
C SER A 185 -12.11 9.00 18.50
N ASN A 186 -12.08 7.72 18.89
CA ASN A 186 -13.27 6.92 19.14
C ASN A 186 -13.78 7.04 20.60
N SER A 187 -13.77 8.26 21.14
CA SER A 187 -14.29 8.54 22.48
C SER A 187 -15.70 9.14 22.42
N ALA A 188 -16.50 8.93 23.46
CA ALA A 188 -17.84 9.53 23.55
C ALA A 188 -17.81 11.07 23.45
N ALA A 189 -16.72 11.71 23.87
CA ALA A 189 -16.52 13.15 23.77
C ALA A 189 -16.31 13.64 22.33
N ASN A 190 -15.82 12.76 21.44
CA ASN A 190 -15.53 13.04 20.04
C ASN A 190 -16.65 12.52 19.11
N GLY A 191 -17.86 12.29 19.65
CA GLY A 191 -19.02 11.79 18.91
C GLY A 191 -19.10 10.27 18.78
N GLY A 192 -18.14 9.54 19.37
CA GLY A 192 -18.15 8.08 19.49
C GLY A 192 -17.98 7.34 18.15
N PRO A 193 -18.30 6.04 18.10
CA PRO A 193 -18.03 5.18 16.93
C PRO A 193 -18.81 5.54 15.66
N ASN A 194 -19.76 6.49 15.75
CA ASN A 194 -20.63 6.90 14.66
C ASN A 194 -20.34 8.33 14.15
N ALA A 195 -19.37 9.05 14.72
CA ALA A 195 -19.04 10.42 14.33
C ALA A 195 -17.94 10.51 13.27
#